data_AF-A0A660SGU2-F1
#
_entry.id   AF-A0A660SGU2-F1
#
_cell.length_a   1.000
_cell.length_b   1.000
_cell.length_c   1.000
_cell.angle_alpha   90.00
_cell.angle_beta   90.00
_cell.angle_gamma   90.00
#
_symmetry.space_group_name_H-M   'P 1'
#
loop_
_entity.id
_entity.type
_entity.pdbx_description
1 polymer ?
#
loop_
_entity_poly.entity_id
_entity_poly.type
_entity_poly.pdbx_seq_one_letter_code
_entity_poly.pdbx_strand_id
1 'polypeptide(L)'
;MKRFIVITMSIILLITPLMVNAVETDGMGSAIIDASRDARADVNGALWLGAGCLFGILGVGAAYIIEPTPGTSRLIGKSSQYVAVYTDEYKRVGKGIQTKQALI
;
A
#
# COMPACT_ATOMS: atom_id res chain seq x y z
N MET A 1 2.86 30.74 40.19
CA MET A 1 3.50 30.75 38.84
C MET A 1 4.11 29.40 38.49
N LYS A 2 5.08 28.84 39.26
CA LYS A 2 5.67 27.52 38.97
C LYS A 2 4.65 26.37 38.84
N ARG A 3 3.67 26.29 39.74
CA ARG A 3 2.62 25.24 39.69
C ARG A 3 1.74 25.34 38.44
N PHE A 4 1.43 26.56 37.99
CA PHE A 4 0.67 26.77 36.75
C PHE A 4 1.45 26.34 35.50
N ILE A 5 2.75 26.67 35.43
CA ILE A 5 3.64 26.26 34.33
C ILE A 5 3.77 24.74 34.26
N VAL A 6 3.85 24.06 35.40
CA VAL A 6 3.95 22.60 35.43
C VAL A 6 2.65 21.95 34.98
N ILE A 7 1.50 22.49 35.37
CA ILE A 7 0.19 22.01 34.93
C ILE A 7 0.04 22.19 33.41
N THR A 8 0.39 23.35 32.86
CA THR A 8 0.29 23.57 31.41
C THR A 8 1.26 22.70 30.61
N MET A 9 2.50 22.52 31.07
CA MET A 9 3.45 21.57 30.43
C MET A 9 2.96 20.13 30.48
N SER A 10 2.37 19.70 31.60
CA SER A 10 1.86 18.33 31.75
C SER A 10 0.68 18.06 30.81
N ILE A 11 -0.20 19.05 30.65
CA ILE A 11 -1.33 18.98 29.72
C ILE A 11 -0.84 18.87 28.27
N ILE A 12 0.14 19.70 27.87
CA ILE A 12 0.72 19.63 26.50
C ILE A 12 1.36 18.26 26.24
N LEU A 13 2.05 17.70 27.23
CA LEU A 13 2.71 16.39 27.11
C LEU A 13 1.70 15.22 27.00
N LEU A 14 0.50 15.38 27.56
CA LEU A 14 -0.58 14.39 27.46
C LEU A 14 -1.32 14.44 26.11
N ILE A 15 -1.35 15.59 25.43
CA ILE A 15 -2.09 15.76 24.16
C ILE A 15 -1.26 15.31 22.94
N THR A 16 0.07 15.37 23.03
CA THR A 16 0.98 15.00 21.93
C THR A 16 0.77 13.59 21.34
N PRO A 17 0.62 12.49 22.12
CA PRO A 17 0.43 11.16 21.53
C PRO A 17 -0.91 11.02 20.77
N LEU A 18 -1.94 11.79 21.13
CA LEU A 18 -3.24 11.74 20.45
C LEU A 18 -3.17 12.35 19.04
N MET A 19 -2.38 13.41 18.86
CA MET A 19 -2.19 14.07 17.56
C MET A 19 -1.37 13.20 16.59
N VAL A 20 -0.37 12.47 17.10
CA VAL A 20 0.48 11.58 16.31
C VAL A 20 -0.32 10.38 15.77
N ASN A 21 -1.13 9.74 16.61
CA ASN A 21 -1.94 8.59 16.19
C ASN A 21 -2.95 8.95 15.09
N ALA A 22 -3.57 10.14 15.17
CA ALA A 22 -4.53 10.58 14.15
C ALA A 22 -3.88 10.75 12.76
N VAL A 23 -2.69 11.36 12.73
CA VAL A 23 -1.88 11.54 11.51
C VAL A 23 -1.49 10.21 10.86
N GLU A 24 -1.17 9.20 11.67
CA GLU A 24 -0.81 7.86 11.16
C GLU A 24 -1.99 7.18 10.46
N THR A 25 -3.21 7.30 11.01
CA THR A 25 -4.44 6.75 10.39
C THR A 25 -4.73 7.33 9.01
N ASP A 26 -4.61 8.65 8.86
CA ASP A 26 -4.85 9.31 7.57
C ASP A 26 -3.77 8.94 6.53
N GLY A 27 -2.53 8.79 6.99
CA GLY A 27 -1.42 8.30 6.17
C GLY A 27 -1.67 6.90 5.61
N MET A 28 -2.22 5.99 6.42
CA MET A 28 -2.53 4.62 5.98
C MET A 28 -3.68 4.58 4.96
N GLY A 29 -4.74 5.38 5.16
CA GLY A 29 -5.85 5.47 4.21
C GLY A 29 -5.40 5.95 2.83
N SER A 30 -4.54 6.97 2.78
CA SER A 30 -3.97 7.45 1.52
C SER A 30 -3.06 6.42 0.84
N ALA A 31 -2.27 5.67 1.62
CA ALA A 31 -1.41 4.60 1.11
C ALA A 31 -2.22 3.53 0.34
N ILE A 32 -3.37 3.11 0.89
CA ILE A 32 -4.24 2.10 0.27
C ILE A 32 -4.81 2.59 -1.06
N ILE A 33 -5.29 3.84 -1.09
CA ILE A 33 -5.91 4.43 -2.29
C ILE A 33 -4.85 4.59 -3.39
N ASP A 34 -3.68 5.13 -3.05
CA ASP A 34 -2.59 5.33 -4.00
C ASP A 34 -2.08 3.98 -4.54
N ALA A 35 -1.83 3.00 -3.66
CA ALA A 35 -1.39 1.66 -4.05
C ALA A 35 -2.40 0.96 -4.97
N SER A 36 -3.69 1.04 -4.66
CA SER A 36 -4.76 0.46 -5.47
C SER A 36 -4.85 1.08 -6.86
N ARG A 37 -4.72 2.40 -6.95
CA ARG A 37 -4.74 3.12 -8.24
C ARG A 37 -3.52 2.74 -9.08
N ASP A 38 -2.35 2.75 -8.46
CA ASP A 38 -1.09 2.52 -9.13
C ASP A 38 -0.96 1.07 -9.60
N ALA A 39 -1.39 0.09 -8.79
CA ALA A 39 -1.42 -1.31 -9.19
C ALA A 39 -2.31 -1.55 -10.42
N ARG A 40 -3.44 -0.82 -10.53
CA ARG A 40 -4.33 -0.89 -11.70
C ARG A 40 -3.73 -0.25 -12.95
N ALA A 41 -2.90 0.77 -12.79
CA ALA A 41 -2.24 1.47 -13.89
C ALA A 41 -1.02 0.69 -14.41
N ASP A 42 -0.25 0.09 -13.50
CA ASP A 42 1.02 -0.55 -13.84
C ASP A 42 0.84 -2.02 -14.30
N VAL A 43 -0.14 -2.74 -13.75
CA VAL A 43 -0.35 -4.17 -14.09
C VAL A 43 -1.08 -4.28 -15.43
N ASN A 44 -0.35 -4.72 -16.45
CA ASN A 44 -0.90 -4.96 -17.77
C ASN A 44 -1.75 -6.25 -17.79
N GLY A 45 -3.06 -6.10 -17.65
CA GLY A 45 -4.00 -7.22 -17.71
C GLY A 45 -3.95 -8.00 -19.03
N ALA A 46 -3.83 -7.33 -20.17
CA ALA A 46 -3.83 -7.98 -21.48
C ALA A 46 -2.63 -8.92 -21.66
N LEU A 47 -1.49 -8.59 -21.05
CA LEU A 47 -0.33 -9.48 -21.00
C LEU A 47 -0.66 -10.78 -20.25
N TRP A 48 -1.37 -10.68 -19.12
CA TRP A 48 -1.75 -11.85 -18.32
C TRP A 48 -2.87 -12.67 -18.95
N LEU A 49 -3.81 -12.04 -19.64
CA LEU A 49 -4.78 -12.72 -20.50
C LEU A 49 -4.06 -13.51 -21.60
N GLY A 50 -3.13 -12.88 -22.31
CA GLY A 50 -2.31 -13.56 -23.31
C GLY A 50 -1.51 -14.70 -22.71
N ALA A 51 -0.94 -14.52 -21.52
CA ALA A 51 -0.21 -15.56 -20.82
C ALA A 51 -1.11 -16.76 -20.48
N GLY A 52 -2.31 -16.52 -19.94
CA GLY A 52 -3.30 -17.55 -19.66
C GLY A 52 -3.78 -18.28 -20.91
N CYS A 53 -4.08 -17.55 -21.99
CA CYS A 53 -4.56 -18.11 -23.24
C CYS A 53 -3.50 -18.94 -23.98
N LEU A 54 -2.26 -18.44 -24.08
CA LEU A 54 -1.20 -19.08 -24.87
C LEU A 54 -0.47 -20.21 -24.11
N PHE A 55 -0.33 -20.08 -22.79
CA PHE A 55 0.41 -21.04 -21.97
C PHE A 55 -0.50 -21.85 -21.02
N GLY A 56 -1.81 -21.64 -21.06
CA GLY A 56 -2.80 -22.38 -20.28
C GLY A 56 -2.48 -22.36 -18.79
N ILE A 57 -2.42 -23.55 -18.18
CA ILE A 57 -2.15 -23.71 -16.74
C ILE A 57 -0.79 -23.16 -16.32
N LEU A 58 0.21 -23.13 -17.21
CA LEU A 58 1.52 -22.55 -16.92
C LEU A 58 1.44 -21.02 -16.84
N GLY A 59 0.63 -20.39 -17.71
CA GLY A 59 0.36 -18.96 -17.67
C GLY A 59 -0.39 -18.54 -16.41
N VAL A 60 -1.39 -19.33 -16.02
CA VAL A 60 -2.10 -19.15 -14.74
C VAL A 60 -1.15 -19.34 -13.56
N GLY A 61 -0.35 -20.41 -13.56
CA GLY A 61 0.63 -20.68 -12.50
C GLY A 61 1.64 -19.55 -12.33
N ALA A 62 2.14 -18.98 -13.44
CA ALA A 62 3.03 -17.82 -13.42
C ALA A 62 2.36 -16.60 -12.76
N ALA A 63 1.06 -16.36 -13.00
CA ALA A 63 0.31 -15.27 -12.37
C ALA A 63 0.15 -15.42 -10.85
N TYR A 64 0.27 -16.65 -10.30
CA TYR A 64 0.24 -16.88 -8.85
C TYR A 64 1.61 -16.73 -8.17
N ILE A 65 2.69 -16.93 -8.92
CA ILE A 65 4.07 -16.93 -8.39
C ILE A 65 4.72 -15.55 -8.56
N ILE A 66 4.46 -14.85 -9.66
CA ILE A 66 5.09 -13.56 -9.96
C ILE A 66 4.37 -12.46 -9.19
N GLU A 67 5.05 -11.90 -8.18
CA GLU A 67 4.50 -10.80 -7.40
C GLU A 67 4.68 -9.45 -8.10
N PRO A 68 3.62 -8.62 -8.20
CA PRO A 68 3.75 -7.26 -8.70
C PRO A 68 4.46 -6.41 -7.64
N THR A 69 5.49 -5.70 -8.07
CA THR A 69 6.32 -4.86 -7.18
C THR A 69 6.14 -3.40 -7.55
N PRO A 70 5.84 -2.51 -6.59
CA PRO A 70 5.70 -1.09 -6.88
C PRO A 70 7.05 -0.43 -7.21
N GLY A 71 7.00 0.66 -7.98
CA GLY A 71 8.18 1.46 -8.28
C GLY A 71 8.74 2.17 -7.03
N THR A 72 10.01 1.94 -6.71
CA THR A 72 10.69 2.49 -5.51
C THR A 72 10.66 4.02 -5.45
N SER A 73 10.63 4.70 -6.61
CA SER A 73 10.57 6.17 -6.68
C SER A 73 9.35 6.76 -5.99
N ARG A 74 8.22 6.02 -5.92
CA ARG A 74 6.97 6.47 -5.28
C ARG A 74 7.01 6.36 -3.75
N LEU A 75 8.00 5.64 -3.22
CA LEU A 75 8.15 5.33 -1.79
C LEU A 75 9.24 6.19 -1.11
N ILE A 76 10.00 6.96 -1.89
CA ILE A 76 11.06 7.83 -1.34
C ILE A 76 10.45 8.90 -0.44
N GLY A 77 10.98 9.02 0.77
CA GLY A 77 10.53 10.01 1.76
C GLY A 77 9.22 9.67 2.48
N LYS A 78 8.63 8.51 2.21
CA LYS A 78 7.44 8.01 2.94
C LYS A 78 7.86 7.32 4.24
N SER A 79 6.96 7.33 5.23
CA SER A 79 7.17 6.62 6.50
C SER A 79 7.22 5.10 6.26
N SER A 80 7.92 4.36 7.13
CA SER A 80 8.01 2.89 7.03
C SER A 80 6.62 2.22 7.06
N GLN A 81 5.71 2.75 7.86
CA GLN A 81 4.33 2.28 7.94
C GLN A 81 3.55 2.55 6.65
N TYR A 82 3.70 3.73 6.04
CA TYR A 82 3.11 4.02 4.72
C TYR A 82 3.65 3.04 3.68
N VAL A 83 4.97 2.82 3.65
CA VAL A 83 5.61 1.91 2.69
C VAL A 83 5.11 0.48 2.85
N ALA A 84 4.95 -0.01 4.08
CA ALA A 84 4.44 -1.34 4.35
C ALA A 84 3.00 -1.50 3.84
N VAL A 85 2.10 -0.59 4.26
CA VAL A 85 0.68 -0.62 3.86
C VAL A 85 0.53 -0.47 2.35
N TYR A 86 1.26 0.46 1.74
CA TYR A 86 1.25 0.68 0.30
C TYR A 86 1.71 -0.59 -0.45
N THR A 87 2.82 -1.19 -0.02
CA THR A 87 3.40 -2.36 -0.71
C THR A 87 2.48 -3.57 -0.62
N ASP A 88 1.90 -3.83 0.55
CA ASP A 88 0.96 -4.95 0.75
C ASP A 88 -0.29 -4.77 -0.10
N GLU A 89 -0.85 -3.56 -0.13
CA GLU A 89 -2.05 -3.28 -0.91
C GLU A 89 -1.77 -3.36 -2.43
N TYR A 90 -0.63 -2.85 -2.88
CA TYR A 90 -0.21 -2.92 -4.28
C TYR A 90 -0.07 -4.38 -4.73
N LYS A 91 0.59 -5.21 -3.93
CA LYS A 91 0.73 -6.64 -4.18
C LYS A 91 -0.61 -7.34 -4.26
N ARG A 92 -1.50 -7.05 -3.31
CA ARG A 92 -2.85 -7.65 -3.23
C ARG A 92 -3.68 -7.32 -4.47
N VAL A 93 -3.75 -6.05 -4.84
CA VAL A 93 -4.53 -5.59 -6.00
C VAL A 93 -3.91 -6.11 -7.29
N GLY A 94 -2.59 -5.97 -7.45
CA GLY A 94 -1.89 -6.41 -8.64
C GLY A 94 -2.06 -7.90 -8.89
N LYS A 95 -1.85 -8.74 -7.88
CA LYS A 95 -2.03 -10.20 -7.99
C LYS A 95 -3.46 -10.58 -8.35
N GLY A 96 -4.43 -9.85 -7.81
CA GLY A 96 -5.84 -10.00 -8.20
C GLY A 96 -6.09 -9.73 -9.68
N ILE A 97 -5.43 -8.72 -10.26
CA ILE A 97 -5.53 -8.41 -11.70
C ILE A 97 -4.86 -9.52 -12.53
N GLN A 98 -3.63 -9.91 -12.18
CA GLN A 98 -2.86 -10.93 -12.92
C GLN A 98 -3.61 -12.27 -12.98
N THR A 99 -4.04 -12.76 -11.82
CA THR A 99 -4.75 -14.04 -11.70
C THR A 99 -6.11 -14.01 -12.39
N LYS A 100 -6.89 -12.93 -12.19
CA LYS A 100 -8.19 -12.80 -12.84
C LYS A 100 -8.06 -12.76 -14.36
N GLN A 101 -7.10 -12.01 -14.89
CA GLN A 101 -6.92 -11.89 -16.34
C GLN A 101 -6.37 -13.18 -16.96
N ALA A 102 -5.45 -13.89 -16.28
CA ALA A 102 -4.93 -15.16 -16.76
C ALA A 102 -5.96 -16.31 -16.74
N LEU A 103 -7.05 -16.17 -15.98
CA LEU A 103 -8.14 -17.15 -15.90
C LEU A 103 -9.27 -16.90 -16.90
N ILE A 104 -9.31 -15.73 -17.55
CA ILE A 104 -10.31 -15.36 -18.56
C ILE A 104 -9.84 -15.87 -19.93
#